data_AF-A0A7Z9WXJ3-F1
#
_entry.id   AF-A0A7Z9WXJ3-F1
#
_cell.length_a   1.000
_cell.length_b   1.000
_cell.length_c   1.000
_cell.angle_alpha   90.00
_cell.angle_beta   90.00
_cell.angle_gamma   90.00
#
_symmetry.space_group_name_H-M   'P 1'
#
loop_
_entity.id
_entity.type
_entity.pdbx_description
1 polymer ?
#
loop_
_entity_poly.entity_id
_entity_poly.type
_entity_poly.pdbx_seq_one_letter_code
_entity_poly.pdbx_strand_id
1 'polypeptide(L)'
;MLLAKLGEGSPGKAQLFHRKDLIDFWEKLLALLNEPVDEGDGDLGKLLLMAESMAALKEDLPHLFSLIKLWIRDCLLVCHGQLPADEVVNTRKDWNSEQFFAKLQVIAQAEKELGRNCNRTLVCEVLLFRLRE
;
A
#
# COMPACT_ATOMS: atom_id res chain seq x y z
N MET A 1 1.14 15.77 9.31
CA MET A 1 0.17 15.07 10.18
C MET A 1 0.09 13.55 9.92
N LEU A 2 0.94 12.99 9.04
CA LEU A 2 0.97 11.57 8.72
C LEU A 2 1.52 10.71 9.88
N LEU A 3 2.64 11.15 10.50
CA LEU A 3 3.34 10.40 11.56
C LEU A 3 2.51 10.20 12.85
N ALA A 4 1.64 11.15 13.19
CA ALA A 4 0.76 11.06 14.36
C ALA A 4 -0.39 10.06 14.15
N LYS A 5 -0.93 9.96 12.93
CA LYS A 5 -1.96 8.97 12.55
C LYS A 5 -1.36 7.56 12.35
N LEU A 6 -0.12 7.49 11.82
CA LEU A 6 0.64 6.25 11.61
C LEU A 6 1.00 5.49 12.89
N GLY A 7 1.09 6.19 14.02
CA GLY A 7 1.41 5.59 15.30
C GLY A 7 0.26 4.82 15.95
N GLU A 8 -1.02 5.04 15.57
CA GLU A 8 -2.18 4.62 16.37
C GLU A 8 -2.04 4.99 17.87
N GLY A 9 -1.29 6.05 18.21
CA GLY A 9 -0.93 6.41 19.58
C GLY A 9 0.33 5.73 20.17
N SER A 10 1.05 4.91 19.39
CA SER A 10 2.35 4.31 19.76
C SER A 10 3.53 5.09 19.13
N PRO A 11 4.34 5.81 19.94
CA PRO A 11 5.50 6.55 19.46
C PRO A 11 6.55 5.67 18.75
N GLY A 12 6.61 4.37 19.09
CA GLY A 12 7.55 3.42 18.53
C GLY A 12 7.30 3.09 17.06
N LYS A 13 6.03 2.97 16.63
CA LYS A 13 5.68 2.74 15.21
C LYS A 13 6.03 3.96 14.36
N ALA A 14 5.73 5.17 14.85
CA ALA A 14 6.04 6.41 14.14
C ALA A 14 7.56 6.62 13.93
N GLN A 15 8.39 6.28 14.92
CA GLN A 15 9.86 6.32 14.77
C GLN A 15 10.40 5.23 13.84
N LEU A 16 9.78 4.05 13.82
CA LEU A 16 10.20 2.93 12.96
C LEU A 16 9.98 3.25 11.47
N PHE A 17 8.91 3.95 11.13
CA PHE A 17 8.66 4.43 9.77
C PHE A 17 9.62 5.53 9.32
N HIS A 18 10.05 6.42 10.24
CA HIS A 18 10.95 7.52 9.90
C HIS A 18 12.43 7.10 9.79
N ARG A 19 12.84 6.00 10.44
CA ARG A 19 14.24 5.54 10.46
C ARG A 19 14.69 4.73 9.23
N LYS A 20 13.77 4.36 8.33
CA LYS A 20 14.04 3.34 7.28
C LYS A 20 13.64 3.76 5.85
N ASP A 21 13.43 5.05 5.60
CA ASP A 21 12.96 5.57 4.30
C ASP A 21 11.66 4.87 3.79
N LEU A 22 10.93 4.20 4.68
CA LEU A 22 9.70 3.47 4.38
C LEU A 22 8.59 4.42 3.93
N ILE A 23 8.60 5.66 4.43
CA ILE A 23 7.65 6.70 4.01
C ILE A 23 7.90 7.09 2.56
N ASP A 24 9.14 7.41 2.19
CA ASP A 24 9.48 7.77 0.80
C ASP A 24 9.19 6.62 -0.16
N PHE A 25 9.44 5.37 0.28
CA PHE A 25 9.08 4.19 -0.49
C PHE A 25 7.55 4.06 -0.65
N TRP A 26 6.81 4.22 0.44
CA TRP A 26 5.35 4.17 0.42
C TRP A 26 4.75 5.27 -0.46
N GLU A 27 5.29 6.49 -0.45
CA GLU A 27 4.84 7.58 -1.32
C GLU A 27 5.04 7.24 -2.81
N LYS A 28 6.21 6.67 -3.17
CA LYS A 28 6.48 6.17 -4.53
C LYS A 28 5.51 5.07 -4.93
N LEU A 29 5.23 4.14 -4.02
CA LEU A 29 4.26 3.07 -4.26
C LEU A 29 2.85 3.64 -4.47
N LEU A 30 2.42 4.60 -3.65
CA LEU A 30 1.12 5.24 -3.82
C LEU A 30 1.03 6.00 -5.15
N ALA A 31 2.10 6.67 -5.56
CA ALA A 31 2.14 7.33 -6.87
C ALA A 31 1.90 6.32 -8.00
N LEU A 32 2.62 5.18 -7.97
CA LEU A 32 2.43 4.11 -8.94
C LEU A 32 1.01 3.52 -8.92
N LEU A 33 0.43 3.31 -7.74
CA LEU A 33 -0.93 2.79 -7.63
C LEU A 33 -1.95 3.78 -8.21
N ASN A 34 -1.77 5.08 -8.02
CA ASN A 34 -2.68 6.11 -8.52
C ASN A 34 -2.45 6.52 -9.98
N GLU A 35 -1.31 6.14 -10.58
CA GLU A 35 -1.12 6.30 -12.02
C GLU A 35 -2.22 5.54 -12.77
N PRO A 36 -2.90 6.17 -13.75
CA PRO A 36 -3.86 5.45 -14.59
C PRO A 36 -3.15 4.28 -15.27
N VAL A 37 -3.83 3.14 -15.36
CA VAL A 37 -3.29 1.97 -16.05
C VAL A 37 -3.27 2.32 -17.54
N ASP A 38 -2.08 2.52 -18.08
CA ASP A 38 -1.86 2.72 -19.51
C ASP A 38 -1.69 1.34 -20.16
N GLU A 39 -2.35 1.08 -21.29
CA GLU A 39 -2.37 -0.25 -21.93
C GLU A 39 -1.01 -0.67 -22.55
N GLY A 40 0.06 0.08 -22.28
CA GLY A 40 1.41 -0.18 -22.81
C GLY A 40 2.31 -1.00 -21.89
N ASP A 41 3.29 -1.70 -22.48
CA ASP A 41 4.30 -2.54 -21.78
C ASP A 41 5.10 -1.80 -20.70
N GLY A 42 5.18 -0.47 -20.77
CA GLY A 42 5.92 0.35 -19.80
C GLY A 42 5.34 0.28 -18.37
N ASP A 43 4.05 0.01 -18.24
CA ASP A 43 3.37 -0.04 -16.95
C ASP A 43 3.70 -1.35 -16.18
N LEU A 44 3.78 -2.45 -16.93
CA LEU A 44 4.15 -3.77 -16.40
C LEU A 44 5.57 -3.78 -15.84
N GLY A 45 6.54 -3.21 -16.57
CA GLY A 45 7.93 -3.14 -16.12
C GLY A 45 8.11 -2.36 -14.81
N LYS A 46 7.42 -1.22 -14.67
CA LYS A 46 7.43 -0.43 -13.43
C LYS A 46 6.86 -1.22 -12.25
N LEU A 47 5.78 -1.98 -12.49
CA LEU A 47 5.12 -2.79 -11.47
C LEU A 47 6.02 -3.92 -10.97
N LEU A 48 6.68 -4.64 -11.89
CA LEU A 48 7.61 -5.72 -11.53
C LEU A 48 8.84 -5.18 -10.77
N LEU A 49 9.41 -4.05 -11.20
CA LEU A 49 10.50 -3.40 -10.48
C LEU A 49 10.09 -2.94 -9.07
N MET A 50 8.86 -2.43 -8.92
CA MET A 50 8.31 -2.09 -7.61
C MET A 50 8.12 -3.33 -6.74
N ALA A 51 7.61 -4.44 -7.30
CA ALA A 51 7.45 -5.71 -6.58
C ALA A 51 8.79 -6.26 -6.08
N GLU A 52 9.82 -6.22 -6.91
CA GLU A 52 11.18 -6.60 -6.53
C GLU A 52 11.71 -5.72 -5.39
N SER A 53 11.51 -4.40 -5.52
CA SER A 53 11.92 -3.43 -4.49
C SER A 53 11.17 -3.64 -3.17
N MET A 54 9.88 -3.98 -3.22
CA MET A 54 9.08 -4.37 -2.05
C MET A 54 9.63 -5.64 -1.41
N ALA A 55 9.92 -6.67 -2.20
CA ALA A 55 10.45 -7.94 -1.68
C ALA A 55 11.83 -7.77 -1.02
N ALA A 56 12.64 -6.81 -1.50
CA ALA A 56 13.93 -6.46 -0.93
C ALA A 56 13.84 -5.85 0.49
N LEU A 57 12.67 -5.34 0.89
CA LEU A 57 12.43 -4.82 2.25
C LEU A 57 12.46 -5.91 3.33
N LYS A 58 12.33 -7.20 2.97
CA LYS A 58 12.42 -8.34 3.89
C LYS A 58 11.52 -8.19 5.12
N GLU A 59 12.11 -7.96 6.30
CA GLU A 59 11.41 -7.82 7.58
C GLU A 59 10.56 -6.55 7.68
N ASP A 60 10.82 -5.56 6.82
CA ASP A 60 10.06 -4.30 6.76
C ASP A 60 8.84 -4.38 5.84
N LEU A 61 8.70 -5.45 5.06
CA LEU A 61 7.57 -5.66 4.15
C LEU A 61 6.20 -5.68 4.87
N PRO A 62 6.02 -6.36 6.02
CA PRO A 62 4.77 -6.31 6.78
C PRO A 62 4.42 -4.90 7.29
N HIS A 63 5.45 -4.09 7.59
CA HIS A 63 5.26 -2.70 7.98
C HIS A 63 4.73 -1.88 6.80
N LEU A 64 5.28 -2.07 5.60
CA LEU A 64 4.75 -1.45 4.38
C LEU A 64 3.29 -1.86 4.12
N PHE A 65 2.94 -3.13 4.27
CA PHE A 65 1.55 -3.60 4.09
C PHE A 65 0.58 -2.94 5.08
N SER A 66 1.05 -2.66 6.30
CA SER A 66 0.27 -1.92 7.30
C SER A 66 0.02 -0.48 6.86
N LEU A 67 1.01 0.19 6.24
CA LEU A 67 0.85 1.53 5.66
C LEU A 67 -0.19 1.55 4.55
N ILE A 68 -0.16 0.56 3.65
CA ILE A 68 -1.11 0.46 2.54
C ILE A 68 -2.53 0.22 3.06
N LYS A 69 -2.71 -0.65 4.06
CA LYS A 69 -4.02 -0.88 4.70
C LYS A 69 -4.59 0.39 5.34
N LEU A 70 -3.75 1.15 6.03
CA LEU A 70 -4.17 2.43 6.62
C LEU A 70 -4.61 3.42 5.55
N TRP A 71 -3.85 3.55 4.47
CA TRP A 71 -4.21 4.41 3.34
C TRP A 71 -5.52 4.00 2.68
N ILE A 72 -5.74 2.70 2.42
CA ILE A 72 -6.99 2.20 1.84
C ILE A 72 -8.18 2.50 2.77
N ARG A 73 -8.02 2.27 4.08
CA ARG A 73 -9.05 2.60 5.07
C ARG A 73 -9.37 4.09 5.04
N ASP A 74 -8.36 4.95 5.01
CA ASP A 74 -8.57 6.39 4.99
C ASP A 74 -9.25 6.85 3.69
N CYS A 75 -8.93 6.25 2.53
CA CYS A 75 -9.67 6.47 1.28
C CYS A 75 -11.13 6.03 1.37
N LEU A 76 -11.42 4.89 2.01
CA LEU A 76 -12.78 4.42 2.25
C LEU A 76 -13.57 5.39 3.14
N LEU A 77 -12.95 5.95 4.18
CA LEU A 77 -13.57 6.97 5.05
C LEU A 77 -13.89 8.25 4.27
N VAL A 78 -13.01 8.65 3.34
CA VAL A 78 -13.27 9.77 2.42
C VAL A 78 -14.45 9.45 1.48
N CYS A 79 -14.50 8.24 0.93
CA CYS A 79 -15.60 7.80 0.05
C CYS A 79 -16.97 7.87 0.75
N HIS A 80 -17.02 7.60 2.06
CA HIS A 80 -18.23 7.71 2.87
C HIS A 80 -18.47 9.10 3.49
N GLY A 81 -17.64 10.09 3.16
CA GLY A 81 -17.76 11.46 3.68
C GLY A 81 -17.44 11.60 5.18
N GLN A 82 -16.80 10.59 5.78
CA GLN A 82 -16.41 10.60 7.19
C GLN A 82 -15.06 11.30 7.42
N LEU A 83 -14.30 11.54 6.35
CA LEU A 83 -13.03 12.24 6.36
C LEU A 83 -12.94 13.19 5.14
N PRO A 84 -12.44 14.41 5.29
CA PRO A 84 -12.19 15.29 4.14
C PRO A 84 -11.05 14.74 3.28
N ALA A 85 -11.18 14.84 1.95
CA ALA A 85 -10.17 14.35 0.99
C ALA A 85 -8.80 15.03 1.16
N ASP A 86 -8.78 16.29 1.62
CA ASP A 86 -7.55 17.06 1.83
C ASP A 86 -6.68 16.50 2.98
N GLU A 87 -7.24 15.62 3.81
CA GLU A 87 -6.50 14.94 4.88
C GLU A 87 -5.81 13.64 4.45
N VAL A 88 -6.07 13.14 3.23
CA VAL A 88 -5.54 11.87 2.74
C VAL A 88 -4.62 12.10 1.54
N VAL A 89 -3.36 11.74 1.71
CA VAL A 89 -2.34 11.81 0.67
C VAL A 89 -2.71 10.86 -0.47
N ASN A 90 -2.66 11.36 -1.70
CA ASN A 90 -2.96 10.60 -2.91
C ASN A 90 -4.29 9.83 -2.80
N THR A 91 -5.35 10.55 -2.44
CA THR A 91 -6.70 9.98 -2.33
C THR A 91 -7.15 9.40 -3.66
N ARG A 92 -7.48 8.12 -3.65
CA ARG A 92 -8.00 7.42 -4.81
C ARG A 92 -9.53 7.49 -4.84
N LYS A 93 -10.13 7.94 -5.95
CA LYS A 93 -11.59 8.18 -6.08
C LYS A 93 -12.27 7.29 -7.12
N ASP A 94 -11.51 6.54 -7.90
CA ASP A 94 -11.97 5.62 -8.94
C ASP A 94 -12.43 4.26 -8.38
N TRP A 95 -12.14 3.95 -7.12
CA TRP A 95 -12.64 2.76 -6.45
C TRP A 95 -13.93 3.02 -5.68
N ASN A 96 -14.86 2.07 -5.76
CA ASN A 96 -16.04 2.01 -4.91
C ASN A 96 -15.74 1.27 -3.58
N SER A 97 -16.68 1.30 -2.64
CA SER A 97 -16.53 0.65 -1.33
C SER A 97 -16.21 -0.85 -1.42
N GLU A 98 -16.86 -1.60 -2.33
CA GLU A 98 -16.61 -3.03 -2.51
C GLU A 98 -15.19 -3.30 -3.00
N GLN A 99 -14.69 -2.49 -3.93
CA GLN A 99 -13.31 -2.57 -4.42
C GLN A 99 -12.30 -2.28 -3.30
N PHE A 100 -12.52 -1.25 -2.48
CA PHE A 100 -11.65 -0.99 -1.32
C PHE A 100 -11.60 -2.17 -0.34
N PHE A 101 -12.74 -2.80 -0.03
CA PHE A 101 -12.77 -4.00 0.81
C PHE A 101 -12.04 -5.18 0.15
N ALA A 102 -12.22 -5.38 -1.16
CA ALA A 102 -11.48 -6.41 -1.90
C ALA A 102 -9.96 -6.18 -1.81
N LYS A 103 -9.48 -4.94 -1.95
CA LYS A 103 -8.05 -4.62 -1.80
C LYS A 103 -7.51 -4.95 -0.41
N LEU A 104 -8.27 -4.66 0.64
CA LEU A 104 -7.89 -5.04 2.01
C LEU A 104 -7.77 -6.56 2.17
N GLN A 105 -8.68 -7.33 1.58
CA GLN A 105 -8.62 -8.80 1.60
C GLN A 105 -7.40 -9.33 0.85
N VAL A 106 -7.05 -8.74 -0.30
CA VAL A 106 -5.85 -9.11 -1.06
C VAL A 106 -4.59 -8.90 -0.22
N ILE A 107 -4.47 -7.78 0.50
CA ILE A 107 -3.31 -7.53 1.38
C ILE A 107 -3.27 -8.56 2.52
N ALA A 108 -4.41 -8.85 3.16
CA ALA A 108 -4.47 -9.84 4.23
C ALA A 108 -4.06 -11.25 3.74
N GLN A 109 -4.42 -11.61 2.50
CA GLN A 109 -3.99 -12.85 1.89
C GLN A 109 -2.49 -12.86 1.60
N ALA A 110 -1.92 -11.77 1.09
CA ALA A 110 -0.48 -11.64 0.88
C ALA A 110 0.32 -11.78 2.20
N GLU A 111 -0.15 -11.16 3.29
CA GLU A 111 0.43 -11.33 4.63
C GLU A 111 0.47 -12.80 5.07
N LYS A 112 -0.63 -13.53 4.84
CA LYS A 112 -0.73 -14.95 5.17
C LYS A 112 0.21 -15.81 4.33
N GLU A 113 0.39 -15.49 3.06
CA GLU A 113 1.33 -16.18 2.17
C GLU A 113 2.78 -15.95 2.56
N LEU A 114 3.14 -14.71 2.93
CA LEU A 114 4.47 -14.41 3.50
C LEU A 114 4.72 -15.20 4.79
N GLY A 115 3.72 -15.31 5.67
CA GLY A 115 3.82 -16.12 6.90
C GLY A 115 3.98 -17.62 6.65
N ARG A 116 3.67 -18.10 5.44
CA ARG A 116 3.86 -19.50 5.01
C ARG A 116 5.21 -19.74 4.29
N ASN A 117 6.13 -18.76 4.34
CA ASN A 117 7.41 -18.80 3.63
C ASN A 117 7.26 -18.90 2.10
N CYS A 118 6.19 -18.35 1.53
CA CYS A 118 6.07 -18.20 0.08
C CYS A 118 7.15 -17.23 -0.46
N ASN A 119 7.43 -17.32 -1.77
CA ASN A 119 8.38 -16.44 -2.43
C ASN A 119 7.91 -14.97 -2.34
N ARG A 120 8.68 -14.12 -1.66
CA ARG A 120 8.32 -12.72 -1.38
C ARG A 120 8.12 -11.91 -2.66
N THR A 121 8.96 -12.11 -3.68
CA THR A 121 8.86 -11.40 -4.96
C THR A 121 7.54 -11.74 -5.64
N LEU A 122 7.23 -13.03 -5.78
CA LEU A 122 5.98 -13.47 -6.39
C LEU A 122 4.75 -12.95 -5.63
N VAL A 123 4.78 -12.99 -4.30
CA VAL A 123 3.69 -12.44 -3.48
C VAL A 123 3.53 -10.93 -3.72
N CYS A 124 4.62 -10.17 -3.82
CA CYS A 124 4.57 -8.74 -4.10
C CYS A 124 4.06 -8.44 -5.52
N GLU A 125 4.47 -9.22 -6.52
CA GLU A 125 3.98 -9.08 -7.90
C GLU A 125 2.47 -9.27 -7.95
N VAL A 126 1.98 -10.42 -7.46
CA VAL A 126 0.55 -10.74 -7.44
C VAL A 126 -0.25 -9.71 -6.65
N LEU A 127 0.29 -9.25 -5.52
CA LEU A 127 -0.34 -8.19 -4.73
C LEU A 127 -0.50 -6.91 -5.55
N LEU A 128 0.57 -6.43 -6.21
CA LEU A 128 0.52 -5.18 -6.97
C LEU A 128 -0.43 -5.26 -8.16
N PHE A 129 -0.46 -6.38 -8.90
CA PHE A 129 -1.44 -6.58 -9.96
C PHE A 129 -2.87 -6.46 -9.44
N ARG A 130 -3.18 -7.23 -8.39
CA ARG A 130 -4.51 -7.21 -7.77
C ARG A 130 -4.86 -5.89 -7.13
N LEU A 131 -3.88 -5.07 -6.75
CA LEU A 131 -4.13 -3.73 -6.26
C LEU A 131 -4.50 -2.78 -7.39
N ARG A 132 -3.99 -2.94 -8.61
CA ARG A 132 -4.29 -2.02 -9.73
C ARG A 132 -5.52 -2.34 -10.56
N GLU A 133 -5.98 -3.60 -10.57
CA GLU A 133 -7.24 -4.02 -11.23
C GLU A 133 -8.50 -3.30 -10.71
#